data_AF-A0A0W0SU39-F1
#
_entry.id   AF-A0A0W0SU39-F1
#
_cell.length_a   1.000
_cell.length_b   1.000
_cell.length_c   1.000
_cell.angle_alpha   90.00
_cell.angle_beta   90.00
_cell.angle_gamma   90.00
#
_symmetry.space_group_name_H-M   'P 1'
#
loop_
_entity.id
_entity.type
_entity.pdbx_description
1 polymer ?
#
loop_
_entity_poly.entity_id
_entity_poly.type
_entity_poly.pdbx_seq_one_letter_code
_entity_poly.pdbx_strand_id
1 'polypeptide(L)'
;MKKVVLCLLGGLALTNAQASQGLCGYRDYFHLDDSAHPGIFIVSAHSSSDIYLNVIGPRSFEIRDTVQCKSGYAHVTVAYDAYNWCVLDIKDGPYMMHPSVRASCHGMSYNGIDYDGFNSYSYSIKLD
;
A
#
# COMPACT_ATOMS: atom_id res chain seq x y z
N MET A 1 -13.16 37.08 54.96
CA MET A 1 -12.04 36.49 54.21
C MET A 1 -12.58 35.31 53.42
N LYS A 2 -12.83 35.52 52.13
CA LYS A 2 -13.31 34.52 51.17
C LYS A 2 -12.08 33.84 50.53
N LYS A 3 -12.28 32.61 50.04
CA LYS A 3 -11.49 31.92 49.00
C LYS A 3 -10.32 31.03 49.47
N VAL A 4 -10.62 29.86 50.02
CA VAL A 4 -9.88 28.59 49.83
C VAL A 4 -10.93 27.52 50.21
N VAL A 5 -11.34 26.52 49.44
CA VAL A 5 -10.63 25.52 48.63
C VAL A 5 -11.66 25.03 47.61
N LEU A 6 -11.56 25.45 46.36
CA LEU A 6 -12.44 25.02 45.27
C LEU A 6 -11.58 24.41 44.17
N CYS A 7 -10.83 23.35 44.49
CA CYS A 7 -9.93 22.67 43.56
C CYS A 7 -9.85 21.15 43.82
N LEU A 8 -10.99 20.46 43.99
CA LEU A 8 -11.02 18.99 44.12
C LEU A 8 -12.12 18.33 43.27
N LEU A 9 -12.39 18.88 42.08
CA LEU A 9 -13.29 18.26 41.09
C LEU A 9 -12.66 18.29 39.69
N GLY A 10 -11.40 17.87 39.59
CA GLY A 10 -10.69 17.69 38.33
C GLY A 10 -10.18 16.26 38.22
N GLY A 11 -11.03 15.28 38.53
CA GLY A 11 -10.74 13.86 38.32
C GLY A 11 -10.62 13.60 36.81
N LEU A 12 -9.39 13.76 36.32
CA LEU A 12 -8.79 13.16 35.14
C LEU A 12 -9.78 12.32 34.30
N ALA A 13 -10.46 12.97 33.38
CA ALA A 13 -10.85 12.32 32.14
C ALA A 13 -9.55 12.00 31.40
N LEU A 14 -8.95 10.86 31.73
CA LEU A 14 -8.02 10.17 30.83
C LEU A 14 -8.83 9.76 29.62
N THR A 15 -9.11 10.73 28.75
CA THR A 15 -9.39 10.42 27.36
C THR A 15 -8.20 9.60 26.92
N ASN A 16 -8.45 8.34 26.54
CA ASN A 16 -7.54 7.61 25.70
C ASN A 16 -7.47 8.41 24.41
N ALA A 17 -6.61 9.44 24.39
CA ALA A 17 -6.02 9.95 23.18
C ALA A 17 -5.19 8.78 22.66
N GLN A 18 -5.86 7.78 22.07
CA GLN A 18 -5.22 6.93 21.09
C GLN A 18 -4.62 7.92 20.12
N ALA A 19 -3.30 7.99 20.11
CA ALA A 19 -2.53 8.79 19.18
C ALA A 19 -3.22 8.61 17.82
N SER A 20 -3.69 9.72 17.24
CA SER A 20 -4.25 9.72 15.90
C SER A 20 -3.35 8.83 15.06
N GLN A 21 -3.93 7.81 14.41
CA GLN A 21 -3.23 6.97 13.44
C GLN A 21 -2.29 7.90 12.68
N GLY A 22 -0.98 7.70 12.87
CA GLY A 22 0.01 8.58 12.27
C GLY A 22 -0.25 8.65 10.76
N LEU A 23 0.38 9.59 10.08
CA LEU A 23 0.39 9.69 8.61
C LEU A 23 1.13 8.48 7.97
N CYS A 24 0.86 7.26 8.44
CA CYS A 24 1.72 6.10 8.35
C CYS A 24 0.95 4.82 8.66
N GLY A 25 1.30 3.74 7.98
CA GLY A 25 0.62 2.46 8.13
C GLY A 25 -0.57 2.33 7.18
N TYR A 26 -0.56 3.10 6.08
CA TYR A 26 -1.48 2.87 4.98
C TYR A 26 -1.26 1.48 4.42
N ARG A 27 -2.35 0.92 3.91
CA ARG A 27 -2.38 -0.40 3.30
C ARG A 27 -2.95 -0.24 1.93
N ASP A 28 -2.12 -0.46 0.93
CA ASP A 28 -2.45 -0.34 -0.47
C ASP A 28 -2.60 -1.74 -1.05
N TYR A 29 -3.81 -2.04 -1.54
CA TYR A 29 -4.16 -3.30 -2.17
C TYR A 29 -4.01 -3.16 -3.67
N PHE A 30 -3.38 -4.14 -4.30
CA PHE A 30 -3.18 -4.18 -5.73
C PHE A 30 -3.76 -5.47 -6.29
N HIS A 31 -4.41 -5.35 -7.44
CA HIS A 31 -4.78 -6.50 -8.24
C HIS A 31 -4.47 -6.27 -9.71
N LEU A 32 -4.20 -7.36 -10.43
CA LEU A 32 -4.05 -7.32 -11.88
C LEU A 32 -5.45 -7.24 -12.49
N ASP A 33 -5.65 -6.25 -13.36
CA ASP A 33 -6.94 -5.98 -14.01
C ASP A 33 -7.51 -7.24 -14.66
N ASP A 34 -8.83 -7.41 -14.63
CA ASP A 34 -9.53 -8.55 -15.22
C ASP A 34 -9.40 -8.59 -16.75
N SER A 35 -9.11 -7.45 -17.40
CA SER A 35 -8.85 -7.38 -18.83
C SER A 35 -7.48 -7.92 -19.23
N ALA A 36 -6.53 -8.04 -18.29
CA ALA A 36 -5.20 -8.58 -18.58
C ALA A 36 -5.27 -10.08 -18.86
N HIS A 37 -4.31 -10.60 -19.64
CA HIS A 37 -4.27 -12.00 -20.09
C HIS A 37 -4.73 -13.01 -19.00
N PRO A 38 -5.65 -13.95 -19.28
CA PRO A 38 -6.26 -14.79 -18.24
C PRO A 38 -5.26 -15.67 -17.49
N GLY A 39 -4.15 -16.01 -18.14
CA GLY A 39 -3.04 -16.76 -17.55
C GLY A 39 -2.02 -15.91 -16.80
N ILE A 40 -2.17 -14.58 -16.67
CA ILE A 40 -1.18 -13.77 -15.93
C ILE A 40 -1.27 -14.04 -14.42
N PHE A 41 -0.11 -14.20 -13.80
CA PHE A 41 0.04 -14.36 -12.36
C PHE A 41 1.33 -13.72 -11.85
N ILE A 42 1.41 -13.56 -10.52
CA ILE A 42 2.57 -13.06 -9.81
C ILE A 42 3.59 -14.19 -9.67
N VAL A 43 4.75 -14.02 -10.28
CA VAL A 43 5.86 -14.98 -10.27
C VAL A 43 6.74 -14.77 -9.05
N SER A 44 7.03 -13.52 -8.71
CA SER A 44 7.86 -13.17 -7.56
C SER A 44 7.50 -11.80 -7.01
N ALA A 45 7.81 -11.60 -5.73
CA ALA A 45 7.49 -10.39 -5.00
C ALA A 45 8.57 -10.13 -3.95
N HIS A 46 9.23 -8.99 -4.04
CA HIS A 46 10.28 -8.57 -3.12
C HIS A 46 10.05 -7.12 -2.67
N SER A 47 10.47 -6.79 -1.45
CA SER A 47 10.37 -5.43 -0.93
C SER A 47 11.59 -5.04 -0.11
N SER A 48 11.83 -3.74 -0.02
CA SER A 48 12.75 -3.14 0.94
C SER A 48 12.24 -3.31 2.37
N SER A 49 13.12 -3.19 3.37
CA SER A 49 12.76 -3.28 4.80
C SER A 49 11.79 -2.20 5.29
N ASP A 50 11.53 -1.16 4.51
CA ASP A 50 10.71 -0.01 4.90
C ASP A 50 9.21 -0.22 4.66
N ILE A 51 8.82 -1.26 3.90
CA ILE A 51 7.43 -1.66 3.66
C ILE A 51 7.28 -3.19 3.81
N TYR A 52 6.07 -3.64 4.11
CA TYR A 52 5.70 -5.05 4.07
C TYR A 52 4.95 -5.35 2.78
N LEU A 53 5.41 -6.34 2.03
CA LEU A 53 4.75 -6.85 0.83
C LEU A 53 4.20 -8.24 1.12
N ASN A 54 2.90 -8.44 0.89
CA ASN A 54 2.23 -9.70 1.10
C ASN A 54 1.43 -10.09 -0.15
N VAL A 55 1.76 -11.24 -0.75
CA VAL A 55 1.02 -11.77 -1.91
C VAL A 55 -0.22 -12.50 -1.39
N ILE A 56 -1.40 -12.02 -1.76
CA ILE A 56 -2.69 -12.52 -1.27
C ILE A 56 -3.23 -13.62 -2.19
N GLY A 57 -2.96 -13.51 -3.50
CA GLY A 57 -3.41 -14.47 -4.49
C GLY A 57 -2.55 -14.42 -5.77
N PRO A 58 -2.88 -15.22 -6.79
CA PRO A 58 -2.11 -15.27 -8.02
C PRO A 58 -2.10 -13.94 -8.78
N ARG A 59 -3.10 -13.07 -8.56
CA ARG A 59 -3.26 -11.78 -9.24
C ARG A 59 -3.38 -10.61 -8.27
N SER A 60 -3.07 -10.81 -6.99
CA SER A 60 -3.24 -9.74 -5.99
C SER A 60 -2.23 -9.79 -4.87
N PHE A 61 -1.89 -8.61 -4.38
CA PHE A 61 -0.96 -8.41 -3.28
C PHE A 61 -1.31 -7.13 -2.53
N GLU A 62 -0.83 -7.00 -1.31
CA GLU A 62 -0.93 -5.79 -0.51
C GLU A 62 0.46 -5.28 -0.14
N ILE A 63 0.60 -3.96 -0.11
CA ILE A 63 1.73 -3.26 0.48
C ILE A 63 1.24 -2.57 1.74
N ARG A 64 2.04 -2.62 2.79
CA ARG A 64 1.77 -1.93 4.05
C ARG A 64 3.01 -1.21 4.53
N ASP A 65 2.86 0.05 4.86
CA ASP A 65 3.94 0.82 5.49
C ASP A 65 4.38 0.22 6.83
N THR A 66 5.69 0.28 7.08
CA THR A 66 6.23 -0.04 8.41
C THR A 66 6.00 1.12 9.40
N VAL A 67 6.12 0.82 10.69
CA VAL A 67 6.10 1.84 11.75
C VAL A 67 7.25 2.85 11.66
N GLN A 68 8.28 2.56 10.85
CA GLN A 68 9.42 3.46 10.66
C GLN A 68 9.10 4.65 9.77
N CYS A 69 8.01 4.59 9.01
CA CYS A 69 7.52 5.73 8.24
C CYS A 69 8.58 6.27 7.25
N LYS A 70 9.02 5.38 6.36
CA LYS A 70 10.01 5.71 5.32
C LYS A 70 9.47 5.27 3.96
N SER A 71 9.99 5.89 2.90
CA SER A 71 9.66 5.47 1.55
C SER A 71 10.30 4.11 1.27
N GLY A 72 9.47 3.15 0.91
CA GLY A 72 9.89 1.81 0.52
C GLY A 72 9.71 1.57 -0.97
N TYR A 73 10.31 0.47 -1.41
CA TYR A 73 10.22 -0.03 -2.78
C TYR A 73 9.80 -1.50 -2.75
N ALA A 74 8.86 -1.85 -3.62
CA ALA A 74 8.50 -3.22 -3.93
C ALA A 74 8.77 -3.52 -5.40
N HIS A 75 9.19 -4.74 -5.67
CA HIS A 75 9.42 -5.30 -6.99
C HIS A 75 8.52 -6.53 -7.13
N VAL A 76 7.53 -6.44 -8.01
CA VAL A 76 6.58 -7.52 -8.27
C VAL A 76 6.73 -7.97 -9.72
N THR A 77 7.13 -9.21 -9.93
CA THR A 77 7.22 -9.80 -11.27
C THR A 77 5.91 -10.51 -11.59
N VAL A 78 5.31 -10.16 -12.72
CA VAL A 78 4.12 -10.80 -13.26
C VAL A 78 4.42 -11.38 -14.63
N ALA A 79 3.85 -12.53 -14.95
CA ALA A 79 4.04 -13.20 -16.23
C ALA A 79 2.88 -14.16 -16.52
N TYR A 80 2.71 -14.53 -17.79
CA TYR A 80 1.92 -15.71 -18.17
C TYR A 80 2.75 -16.79 -18.88
N ASP A 81 3.96 -16.46 -19.33
CA ASP A 81 4.97 -17.42 -19.80
C ASP A 81 6.39 -16.82 -19.70
N ALA A 82 7.40 -17.51 -20.24
CA ALA A 82 8.80 -17.10 -20.17
C ALA A 82 9.17 -15.91 -21.09
N TYR A 83 8.34 -15.59 -22.08
CA TYR A 83 8.56 -14.51 -23.06
C TYR A 83 7.68 -13.29 -22.78
N ASN A 84 6.68 -13.44 -21.93
CA ASN A 84 5.69 -12.43 -21.62
C ASN A 84 5.65 -12.16 -20.12
N TRP A 85 6.35 -11.09 -19.71
CA TRP A 85 6.49 -10.70 -18.32
C TRP A 85 6.63 -9.17 -18.15
N CYS A 86 6.29 -8.68 -16.97
CA CYS A 86 6.59 -7.34 -16.50
C CYS A 86 7.16 -7.39 -15.07
N VAL A 87 8.19 -6.61 -14.81
CA VAL A 87 8.64 -6.29 -13.44
C VAL A 87 8.05 -4.93 -13.08
N LEU A 88 7.22 -4.92 -12.04
CA LEU A 88 6.55 -3.74 -11.51
C LEU A 88 7.38 -3.18 -10.35
N ASP A 89 7.93 -1.99 -10.55
CA ASP A 89 8.64 -1.20 -9.54
C ASP A 89 7.65 -0.25 -8.86
N ILE A 90 7.30 -0.57 -7.63
CA ILE A 90 6.30 0.13 -6.85
C ILE A 90 7.01 0.93 -5.77
N LYS A 91 6.84 2.25 -5.79
CA LYS A 91 7.32 3.15 -4.77
C LYS A 91 6.15 3.59 -3.90
N ASP A 92 6.31 3.41 -2.61
CA ASP A 92 5.32 3.80 -1.62
C ASP A 92 5.99 4.49 -0.41
N GLY A 93 5.22 5.19 0.41
CA GLY A 93 5.71 5.78 1.64
C GLY A 93 4.76 6.78 2.29
N PRO A 94 5.10 7.26 3.50
CA PRO A 94 4.15 7.93 4.40
C PRO A 94 3.68 9.33 3.96
N TYR A 95 4.38 9.93 3.00
CA TYR A 95 3.98 11.22 2.42
C TYR A 95 3.38 11.06 1.01
N MET A 96 3.13 9.82 0.59
CA MET A 96 2.49 9.48 -0.68
C MET A 96 1.07 9.03 -0.38
N MET A 97 0.09 9.82 -0.84
CA MET A 97 -1.32 9.43 -0.75
C MET A 97 -1.66 8.26 -1.67
N HIS A 98 -0.90 8.12 -2.76
CA HIS A 98 -1.02 7.04 -3.72
C HIS A 98 0.38 6.55 -4.12
N PRO A 99 0.55 5.23 -4.28
CA PRO A 99 1.79 4.63 -4.72
C PRO A 99 2.09 5.01 -6.18
N SER A 100 3.37 5.01 -6.52
CA SER A 100 3.82 5.21 -7.90
C SER A 100 4.34 3.90 -8.46
N VAL A 101 3.81 3.50 -9.62
CA VAL A 101 4.20 2.25 -10.28
C VAL A 101 4.89 2.54 -11.61
N ARG A 102 6.07 1.95 -11.79
CA ARG A 102 6.78 1.86 -13.06
C ARG A 102 6.89 0.39 -13.44
N ALA A 103 7.07 0.12 -14.72
CA ALA A 103 7.20 -1.25 -15.20
C ALA A 103 8.29 -1.37 -16.26
N SER A 104 9.00 -2.50 -16.21
CA SER A 104 9.88 -2.97 -17.27
C SER A 104 9.30 -4.26 -17.81
N CYS A 105 8.92 -4.29 -19.09
CA CYS A 105 8.18 -5.39 -19.69
C CYS A 105 8.90 -6.01 -20.90
N HIS A 106 8.62 -7.28 -21.15
CA HIS A 106 9.02 -8.03 -22.33
C HIS A 106 7.82 -8.84 -22.81
N GLY A 107 7.45 -8.72 -24.09
CA GLY A 107 6.29 -9.42 -24.67
C GLY A 107 4.91 -8.90 -24.21
N MET A 108 4.88 -8.05 -23.19
CA MET A 108 3.72 -7.36 -22.64
C MET A 108 4.00 -5.86 -22.51
N SER A 109 2.97 -5.10 -22.16
CA SER A 109 2.97 -3.67 -21.93
C SER A 109 2.21 -3.35 -20.65
N TYR A 110 2.75 -2.38 -19.92
CA TYR A 110 2.10 -1.78 -18.78
C TYR A 110 1.36 -0.52 -19.21
N ASN A 111 0.06 -0.50 -18.95
CA ASN A 111 -0.86 0.55 -19.38
C ASN A 111 -1.21 1.55 -18.26
N GLY A 112 -0.74 1.31 -17.04
CA GLY A 112 -0.96 2.20 -15.90
C GLY A 112 -1.60 1.51 -14.70
N ILE A 113 -1.95 2.34 -13.71
CA ILE A 113 -2.77 1.96 -12.57
C ILE A 113 -4.03 2.82 -12.52
N ASP A 114 -5.14 2.20 -12.15
CA ASP A 114 -6.37 2.90 -11.80
C ASP A 114 -6.63 2.77 -10.29
N TYR A 115 -7.28 3.78 -9.72
CA TYR A 115 -7.69 3.77 -8.33
C TYR A 115 -9.17 3.38 -8.23
N ASP A 116 -9.46 2.29 -7.51
CA ASP A 116 -10.76 1.60 -7.62
C ASP A 116 -11.89 2.24 -6.80
N GLY A 117 -11.62 3.25 -5.96
CA GLY A 117 -12.70 3.96 -5.27
C GLY A 117 -12.28 4.81 -4.06
N PHE A 118 -13.14 5.72 -3.63
CA PHE A 118 -12.83 6.68 -2.55
C PHE A 118 -12.46 5.99 -1.22
N ASN A 119 -11.28 6.28 -0.66
CA ASN A 119 -10.72 5.70 0.56
C ASN A 119 -10.55 4.16 0.60
N SER A 120 -10.57 3.45 -0.54
CA SER A 120 -10.31 2.00 -0.56
C SER A 120 -8.82 1.66 -0.52
N TYR A 121 -7.93 2.57 -0.94
CA TYR A 121 -6.50 2.28 -1.18
C TYR A 121 -6.32 1.02 -2.04
N SER A 122 -7.23 0.81 -3.01
CA SER A 122 -7.22 -0.32 -3.93
C SER A 122 -6.88 0.17 -5.34
N TYR A 123 -6.00 -0.56 -6.01
CA TYR A 123 -5.52 -0.22 -7.34
C TYR A 123 -5.63 -1.42 -8.29
N SER A 124 -6.11 -1.14 -9.50
CA SER A 124 -6.08 -2.04 -10.65
C SER A 124 -4.82 -1.77 -11.47
N ILE A 125 -3.98 -2.79 -11.68
CA ILE A 125 -2.79 -2.72 -12.54
C ILE A 125 -3.17 -3.20 -13.93
N LYS A 126 -3.07 -2.31 -14.91
CA LYS A 126 -3.46 -2.58 -16.30
C LYS A 126 -2.26 -3.09 -17.10
N LEU A 127 -2.40 -4.30 -17.62
CA LEU A 127 -1.44 -5.01 -18.46
C LEU A 127 -2.18 -5.53 -19.70
N ASP A 128 -1.50 -5.61 -20.84
CA ASP A 128 -2.06 -6.10 -22.11
C ASP A 128 -1.94 -7.64 -22.31
#